data_AF-A0A961JSN6-F1
#
_entry.id   AF-A0A961JSN6-F1
#
_cell.length_a   1.000
_cell.length_b   1.000
_cell.length_c   1.000
_cell.angle_alpha   90.00
_cell.angle_beta   90.00
_cell.angle_gamma   90.00
#
_symmetry.space_group_name_H-M   'P 1'
#
loop_
_entity.id
_entity.type
_entity.pdbx_description
1 polymer ?
#
loop_
_entity_poly.entity_id
_entity_poly.type
_entity_poly.pdbx_seq_one_letter_code
_entity_poly.pdbx_strand_id
1 'polypeptide(L)'
;MRLVTAAVLGLLPTSGFSGSVENARFIAEQHLDALGYAQRLDALERRTLSSLRSGLEPFGATILDSDRFMHELTGEYTDSALPDLVTAASDAFVEHLTPQELAQLAAFYRSEAGKVLPAQPVWDLEGNAHPPLSDDGPLAPLFAKSPQLKASMDHIMTRGLTTIADLFTAERLAGIVADPEIVGFEDETMRADVVEALGRAE
;
A
#
# COMPACT_ATOMS: atom_id res chain seq x y z
N MET A 1 -5.70 -49.53 36.52
CA MET A 1 -4.71 -49.35 35.44
C MET A 1 -5.34 -48.46 34.37
N ARG A 2 -4.96 -47.18 34.30
CA ARG A 2 -5.48 -46.22 33.31
C ARG A 2 -4.61 -46.31 32.06
N LEU A 3 -5.18 -46.70 30.92
CA LEU A 3 -4.53 -46.63 29.61
C LEU A 3 -4.76 -45.23 29.03
N VAL A 4 -3.64 -44.58 28.74
CA VAL A 4 -3.52 -43.23 28.18
C VAL A 4 -3.86 -43.31 26.68
N THR A 5 -4.91 -42.60 26.27
CA THR A 5 -5.19 -42.31 24.86
C THR A 5 -4.29 -41.15 24.42
N ALA A 6 -3.07 -41.47 23.99
CA ALA A 6 -2.14 -40.50 23.43
C ALA A 6 -2.43 -40.28 21.94
N ALA A 7 -2.94 -39.07 21.66
CA ALA A 7 -2.74 -38.25 20.47
C ALA A 7 -2.22 -38.94 19.19
N VAL A 8 -3.15 -39.21 18.26
CA VAL A 8 -2.88 -39.16 16.82
C VAL A 8 -2.98 -37.69 16.39
N LEU A 9 -1.96 -36.91 16.72
CA LEU A 9 -1.68 -35.60 16.11
C LEU A 9 -0.35 -35.73 15.39
N GLY A 10 -0.39 -36.48 14.29
CA GLY A 10 0.71 -36.58 13.35
C GLY A 10 0.91 -35.23 12.68
N LEU A 11 2.00 -34.57 13.04
CA LEU A 11 2.95 -33.88 12.16
C LEU A 11 2.38 -33.56 10.75
N LEU A 12 1.61 -32.48 10.66
CA LEU A 12 1.55 -31.72 9.42
C LEU A 12 2.93 -31.05 9.24
N PRO A 13 3.57 -31.13 8.07
CA PRO A 13 4.82 -30.43 7.82
C PRO A 13 4.56 -28.93 7.85
N THR A 14 4.83 -28.29 8.99
CA THR A 14 4.78 -26.83 9.14
C THR A 14 5.78 -26.11 8.24
N SER A 15 6.80 -26.82 7.75
CA SER A 15 7.79 -26.32 6.79
C SER A 15 7.22 -26.02 5.39
N GLY A 16 6.06 -26.59 5.02
CA GLY A 16 5.39 -26.24 3.77
C GLY A 16 4.67 -24.90 3.82
N PHE A 17 4.18 -24.51 5.00
CA PHE A 17 3.42 -23.27 5.18
C PHE A 17 4.34 -22.04 5.24
N SER A 18 5.51 -22.16 5.89
CA SER A 18 6.50 -21.08 5.92
C SER A 18 7.08 -20.78 4.53
N GLY A 19 7.30 -21.82 3.71
CA GLY A 19 7.81 -21.66 2.35
C GLY A 19 6.82 -20.98 1.40
N SER A 20 5.51 -21.21 1.57
CA SER A 20 4.48 -20.53 0.76
C SER A 20 4.41 -19.04 1.05
N VAL A 21 4.46 -18.65 2.33
CA VAL A 21 4.44 -17.23 2.74
C VAL A 21 5.69 -16.51 2.24
N GLU A 22 6.86 -17.11 2.37
CA GLU A 22 8.11 -16.52 1.88
C GLU A 22 8.11 -16.35 0.36
N ASN A 23 7.62 -17.35 -0.38
CA ASN A 23 7.49 -17.26 -1.84
C ASN A 23 6.46 -16.21 -2.26
N ALA A 24 5.31 -16.14 -1.59
CA ALA A 24 4.28 -15.14 -1.85
C ALA A 24 4.79 -13.72 -1.59
N ARG A 25 5.50 -13.50 -0.48
CA ARG A 25 6.15 -12.23 -0.17
C ARG A 25 7.16 -11.84 -1.23
N PHE A 26 8.03 -12.76 -1.63
CA PHE A 26 9.01 -12.50 -2.68
C PHE A 26 8.33 -12.11 -4.00
N ILE A 27 7.26 -12.82 -4.40
CA ILE A 27 6.48 -12.48 -5.59
C ILE A 27 5.86 -11.08 -5.43
N ALA A 28 5.24 -10.78 -4.29
CA ALA A 28 4.67 -9.46 -4.01
C ALA A 28 5.72 -8.33 -4.13
N GLU A 29 6.93 -8.53 -3.59
CA GLU A 29 8.04 -7.58 -3.72
C GLU A 29 8.52 -7.40 -5.17
N GLN A 30 8.38 -8.41 -6.04
CA GLN A 30 8.70 -8.26 -7.47
C GLN A 30 7.65 -7.47 -8.26
N HIS A 31 6.38 -7.54 -7.84
CA HIS A 31 5.27 -6.88 -8.53
C HIS A 31 4.97 -5.47 -7.98
N LEU A 32 5.14 -5.28 -6.68
CA LEU A 32 5.08 -3.97 -6.04
C LEU A 32 6.45 -3.34 -6.17
N ASP A 33 6.73 -2.78 -7.35
CA ASP A 33 7.94 -1.98 -7.56
C ASP A 33 7.94 -0.85 -6.53
N ALA A 34 8.86 -0.96 -5.56
CA ALA A 34 9.02 0.04 -4.50
C ALA A 34 9.22 1.44 -5.08
N LEU A 35 9.87 1.55 -6.25
CA LEU A 35 10.07 2.81 -6.94
C LEU A 35 8.76 3.34 -7.56
N GLY A 36 8.01 2.51 -8.28
CA GLY A 36 6.71 2.87 -8.83
C GLY A 36 5.66 3.20 -7.78
N TYR A 37 5.67 2.50 -6.64
CA TYR A 37 4.81 2.81 -5.50
C TYR A 37 5.20 4.14 -4.83
N ALA A 38 6.49 4.35 -4.58
CA ALA A 38 6.99 5.62 -4.04
C ALA A 38 6.60 6.79 -4.95
N GLN A 39 6.79 6.67 -6.27
CA GLN A 39 6.38 7.70 -7.25
C GLN A 39 4.87 8.01 -7.19
N ARG A 40 4.03 7.02 -6.91
CA ARG A 40 2.58 7.21 -6.77
C ARG A 40 2.21 7.92 -5.49
N LEU A 41 2.81 7.55 -4.37
CA LEU A 41 2.66 8.28 -3.11
C LEU A 41 3.10 9.74 -3.31
N ASP A 42 4.26 9.94 -3.91
CA ASP A 42 4.83 11.26 -4.23
C ASP A 42 3.91 12.10 -5.14
N ALA A 43 3.19 11.45 -6.08
CA ALA A 43 2.19 12.11 -6.91
C ALA A 43 0.90 12.44 -6.16
N LEU A 44 0.45 11.54 -5.27
CA LEU A 44 -0.73 11.74 -4.42
C LEU A 44 -0.48 12.89 -3.43
N GLU A 45 0.67 12.89 -2.76
CA GLU A 45 1.09 13.95 -1.84
C GLU A 45 1.12 15.31 -2.53
N ARG A 46 1.73 15.41 -3.72
CA ARG A 46 1.73 16.65 -4.50
C ARG A 46 0.34 17.13 -4.88
N ARG A 47 -0.57 16.21 -5.26
CA ARG A 47 -1.96 16.56 -5.58
C ARG A 47 -2.71 17.04 -4.33
N THR A 48 -2.56 16.34 -3.21
CA THR A 48 -3.14 16.72 -1.91
C THR A 48 -2.66 18.09 -1.49
N LEU A 49 -1.35 18.31 -1.48
CA LEU A 49 -0.73 19.58 -1.10
C LEU A 49 -1.20 20.72 -2.01
N SER A 50 -1.29 20.47 -3.32
CA SER A 50 -1.83 21.46 -4.27
C SER A 50 -3.28 21.81 -3.98
N SER A 51 -4.11 20.83 -3.64
CA SER A 51 -5.52 21.05 -3.28
C SER A 51 -5.65 21.85 -1.99
N LEU A 52 -4.88 21.48 -0.95
CA LEU A 52 -4.89 22.18 0.34
C LEU A 52 -4.37 23.60 0.22
N ARG A 53 -3.29 23.82 -0.54
CA ARG A 53 -2.77 25.16 -0.83
C ARG A 53 -3.84 26.03 -1.50
N SER A 54 -4.50 25.51 -2.53
CA SER A 54 -5.58 26.23 -3.22
C SER A 54 -6.79 26.50 -2.31
N GLY A 55 -7.05 25.63 -1.33
CA GLY A 55 -8.13 25.80 -0.35
C GLY A 55 -7.80 26.84 0.73
N LEU A 56 -6.53 26.96 1.13
CA LEU A 56 -6.05 27.85 2.17
C LEU A 56 -5.72 29.26 1.67
N GLU A 57 -5.27 29.40 0.42
CA GLU A 57 -4.88 30.69 -0.19
C GLU A 57 -5.95 31.79 -0.09
N PRO A 58 -7.27 31.53 -0.28
CA PRO A 58 -8.31 32.54 -0.12
C PRO A 58 -8.41 33.13 1.30
N PHE A 59 -7.86 32.45 2.30
CA PHE A 59 -7.79 32.89 3.69
C PHE A 59 -6.44 33.57 4.02
N GLY A 60 -5.63 33.90 3.02
CA GLY A 60 -4.31 34.50 3.22
C GLY A 60 -3.29 33.55 3.82
N ALA A 61 -3.52 32.24 3.74
CA ALA A 61 -2.61 31.23 4.24
C ALA A 61 -1.61 30.75 3.18
N THR A 62 -0.37 30.51 3.61
CA THR A 62 0.72 29.95 2.81
C THR A 62 1.36 28.80 3.56
N ILE A 63 1.48 27.62 2.93
CA ILE A 63 2.24 26.50 3.50
C ILE A 63 3.73 26.81 3.36
N LEU A 64 4.42 27.03 4.49
CA LEU A 64 5.84 27.42 4.56
C LEU A 64 6.76 26.21 4.47
N ASP A 65 6.41 25.13 5.16
CA ASP A 65 7.14 23.86 5.16
C ASP A 65 6.22 22.75 4.63
N SER A 66 6.35 22.46 3.33
CA SER A 66 5.51 21.47 2.66
C SER A 66 5.80 20.04 3.10
N ASP A 67 7.06 19.74 3.42
CA ASP A 67 7.48 18.39 3.82
C ASP A 67 6.98 18.09 5.23
N ARG A 68 7.18 19.04 6.17
CA ARG A 68 6.63 18.93 7.53
C ARG A 68 5.11 18.93 7.53
N PHE A 69 4.47 19.76 6.69
CA PHE A 69 3.00 19.76 6.55
C PHE A 69 2.48 18.38 6.15
N MET A 70 3.07 17.77 5.11
CA MET A 70 2.65 16.44 4.66
C MET A 70 2.97 15.36 5.68
N HIS A 71 4.15 15.41 6.32
CA HIS A 71 4.51 14.49 7.40
C HIS A 71 3.51 14.55 8.57
N GLU A 72 3.15 15.76 9.01
CA GLU A 72 2.16 15.94 10.09
C GLU A 72 0.77 15.50 9.65
N LEU A 73 0.42 15.63 8.36
CA LEU A 73 -0.88 15.19 7.81
C LEU A 73 -0.98 13.67 7.70
N THR A 74 0.03 13.01 7.17
CA THR A 74 0.02 11.55 6.91
C THR A 74 0.57 10.74 8.09
N GLY A 75 1.32 11.36 9.01
CA GLY A 75 2.03 10.67 10.07
C GLY A 75 2.97 9.58 9.54
N GLU A 76 3.11 8.50 10.31
CA GLU A 76 3.93 7.33 9.98
C GLU A 76 3.36 6.48 8.83
N TYR A 77 2.18 6.81 8.30
CA TYR A 77 1.53 6.00 7.27
C TYR A 77 2.38 5.86 6.01
N THR A 78 3.07 6.92 5.59
CA THR A 78 3.96 6.88 4.41
C THR A 78 5.10 5.87 4.59
N ASP A 79 5.61 5.72 5.81
CA ASP A 79 6.67 4.76 6.15
C ASP A 79 6.14 3.31 6.25
N SER A 80 4.90 3.12 6.70
CA SER A 80 4.30 1.78 6.86
C SER A 80 3.56 1.27 5.62
N ALA A 81 3.14 2.15 4.72
CA ALA A 81 2.21 1.79 3.64
C ALA A 81 2.78 0.76 2.66
N LEU A 82 4.06 0.86 2.29
CA LEU A 82 4.68 -0.13 1.40
C LEU A 82 4.82 -1.51 2.05
N PRO A 83 5.39 -1.65 3.27
CA PRO A 83 5.37 -2.92 4.02
C PRO A 83 3.97 -3.53 4.19
N ASP A 84 2.97 -2.70 4.48
CA ASP A 84 1.58 -3.14 4.66
C ASP A 84 0.98 -3.65 3.35
N LEU A 85 1.23 -2.96 2.24
CA LEU A 85 0.82 -3.40 0.91
C LEU A 85 1.51 -4.70 0.47
N VAL A 86 2.81 -4.85 0.73
CA VAL A 86 3.53 -6.10 0.45
C VAL A 86 2.94 -7.25 1.24
N THR A 87 2.61 -7.02 2.51
CA THR A 87 1.96 -8.03 3.37
C THR A 87 0.59 -8.39 2.83
N ALA A 88 -0.25 -7.40 2.53
CA ALA A 88 -1.59 -7.64 2.01
C ALA A 88 -1.57 -8.33 0.63
N ALA A 89 -0.63 -7.95 -0.24
CA ALA A 89 -0.46 -8.59 -1.53
C ALA A 89 0.03 -10.04 -1.39
N SER A 90 0.97 -10.29 -0.48
CA SER A 90 1.41 -11.64 -0.12
C SER A 90 0.24 -12.51 0.36
N ASP A 91 -0.63 -11.97 1.23
CA ASP A 91 -1.81 -12.70 1.71
C ASP A 91 -2.77 -13.05 0.56
N ALA A 92 -2.99 -12.13 -0.38
CA ALA A 92 -3.80 -12.41 -1.57
C ALA A 92 -3.18 -13.50 -2.45
N PHE A 93 -1.85 -13.54 -2.60
CA PHE A 93 -1.19 -14.62 -3.31
C PHE A 93 -1.37 -15.97 -2.60
N VAL A 94 -1.26 -16.01 -1.27
CA VAL A 94 -1.48 -17.22 -0.47
C VAL A 94 -2.95 -17.70 -0.55
N GLU A 95 -3.90 -16.76 -0.64
CA GLU A 95 -5.32 -17.06 -0.76
C GLU A 95 -5.67 -17.72 -2.11
N HIS A 96 -5.09 -17.22 -3.21
CA HIS A 96 -5.51 -17.58 -4.56
C HIS A 96 -4.61 -18.59 -5.28
N LEU A 97 -3.38 -18.79 -4.80
CA LEU A 97 -2.40 -19.71 -5.38
C LEU A 97 -2.08 -20.86 -4.45
N THR A 98 -1.91 -22.04 -5.03
CA THR A 98 -1.43 -23.21 -4.30
C THR A 98 0.04 -23.07 -3.91
N PRO A 99 0.51 -23.77 -2.86
CA PRO A 99 1.93 -23.80 -2.50
C PRO A 99 2.87 -24.16 -3.66
N GLN A 100 2.42 -25.04 -4.55
CA GLN A 100 3.19 -25.45 -5.73
C GLN A 100 3.29 -24.31 -6.76
N GLU A 101 2.18 -23.62 -7.04
CA GLU A 101 2.17 -22.47 -7.95
C GLU A 101 3.05 -21.34 -7.40
N LEU A 102 2.95 -21.04 -6.10
CA LEU A 102 3.82 -20.06 -5.43
C LEU A 102 5.31 -20.42 -5.55
N ALA A 103 5.66 -21.68 -5.32
CA ALA A 103 7.04 -22.14 -5.45
C ALA A 103 7.56 -22.04 -6.89
N GLN A 104 6.74 -22.39 -7.89
CA GLN A 104 7.10 -22.30 -9.30
C GLN A 104 7.26 -20.85 -9.75
N LEU A 105 6.35 -19.96 -9.35
CA LEU A 105 6.42 -18.53 -9.65
C LEU A 105 7.64 -17.89 -9.01
N ALA A 106 7.90 -18.16 -7.73
CA ALA A 106 9.07 -17.61 -7.05
C ALA A 106 10.38 -18.16 -7.63
N ALA A 107 10.43 -19.44 -8.03
CA ALA A 107 11.58 -20.00 -8.73
C ALA A 107 11.79 -19.33 -10.10
N PHE A 108 10.71 -19.05 -10.83
CA PHE A 108 10.78 -18.33 -12.09
C PHE A 108 11.31 -16.91 -11.91
N TYR A 109 10.78 -16.13 -10.97
CA TYR A 109 11.26 -14.77 -10.68
C TYR A 109 12.73 -14.73 -10.22
N ARG A 110 13.23 -15.79 -9.56
CA ARG A 110 14.65 -15.92 -9.19
C ARG A 110 15.55 -16.31 -10.38
N SER A 111 15.00 -16.82 -11.48
CA SER A 111 15.76 -17.22 -12.66
C SER A 111 16.24 -16.02 -13.49
N GLU A 112 17.23 -16.22 -14.37
CA GLU A 112 17.69 -15.17 -15.28
C GLU A 112 16.57 -14.64 -16.19
N ALA A 113 15.64 -15.49 -16.60
CA ALA A 113 14.46 -15.09 -17.38
C ALA A 113 13.46 -14.27 -16.54
N GLY A 114 13.34 -14.58 -15.24
CA GLY A 114 12.52 -13.82 -14.31
C GLY A 114 13.12 -12.45 -13.97
N LYS A 115 14.44 -12.33 -13.87
CA LYS A 115 15.11 -11.06 -13.54
C LYS A 115 14.99 -9.97 -14.62
N VAL A 116 14.69 -10.34 -15.86
CA VAL A 116 14.45 -9.38 -16.97
C VAL A 116 12.99 -8.91 -17.07
N LEU A 117 12.07 -9.56 -16.36
CA LEU A 117 10.65 -9.17 -16.31
C LEU A 117 10.34 -7.89 -15.51
N PRO A 118 11.00 -7.57 -14.38
CA PRO A 118 10.73 -6.36 -13.59
C PRO A 118 10.84 -5.05 -14.37
N ALA A 119 11.41 -5.04 -15.57
CA ALA A 119 11.40 -3.88 -16.47
C ALA A 119 10.03 -3.61 -17.13
N GLN A 120 9.09 -4.56 -17.08
CA GLN A 120 7.70 -4.44 -17.52
C GLN A 120 6.81 -5.15 -16.50
N PRO A 121 6.13 -4.43 -15.60
CA PRO A 121 5.37 -5.09 -14.54
C PRO A 121 4.28 -5.97 -15.18
N VAL A 122 4.20 -7.24 -14.75
CA VAL A 122 3.26 -8.22 -15.30
C VAL A 122 1.80 -7.79 -15.09
N TRP A 123 1.57 -6.99 -14.05
CA TRP A 123 0.36 -6.20 -13.87
C TRP A 123 0.71 -4.73 -13.91
N ASP A 124 -0.06 -3.95 -14.65
CA ASP A 124 -0.05 -2.52 -14.40
C ASP A 124 -0.61 -2.24 -12.99
N LEU A 125 -0.43 -1.01 -12.58
CA LEU A 125 -0.85 -0.55 -11.26
C LEU A 125 -2.37 -0.35 -11.14
N GLU A 126 -3.14 -0.74 -12.17
CA GLU A 126 -4.59 -0.90 -12.16
C GLU A 126 -4.98 -2.39 -12.08
N GLY A 127 -4.00 -3.29 -11.95
CA GLY A 127 -4.19 -4.74 -11.87
C GLY A 127 -4.44 -5.40 -13.23
N ASN A 128 -4.24 -4.70 -14.35
CA ASN A 128 -4.41 -5.28 -15.67
C ASN A 128 -3.17 -6.09 -16.03
N ALA A 129 -3.37 -7.36 -16.39
CA ALA A 129 -2.30 -8.20 -16.89
C ALA A 129 -1.92 -7.77 -18.31
N HIS A 130 -0.63 -7.63 -18.60
CA HIS A 130 -0.15 -7.43 -19.97
C HIS A 130 -0.05 -8.78 -20.71
N PRO A 131 -0.78 -9.00 -21.83
CA PRO A 131 -0.75 -10.28 -22.57
C PRO A 131 0.28 -10.30 -23.73
N PRO A 132 0.89 -11.46 -24.07
CA PRO A 132 1.29 -12.57 -23.19
C PRO A 132 2.78 -12.96 -23.32
N LEU A 133 3.36 -13.39 -22.20
CA LEU A 133 4.42 -14.41 -22.17
C LEU A 133 3.76 -15.78 -21.98
N SER A 134 3.21 -16.34 -23.06
CA SER A 134 2.58 -17.67 -23.24
C SER A 134 1.65 -18.24 -22.14
N ASP A 135 0.46 -18.70 -22.54
CA ASP A 135 -0.52 -19.38 -21.67
C ASP A 135 -0.03 -20.70 -21.03
N ASP A 136 1.09 -21.24 -21.51
CA ASP A 136 1.71 -22.50 -21.03
C ASP A 136 3.00 -22.26 -20.21
N GLY A 137 3.28 -21.02 -19.84
CA GLY A 137 4.52 -20.62 -19.17
C GLY A 137 4.48 -20.73 -17.64
N PRO A 138 5.62 -20.50 -16.96
CA PRO A 138 5.67 -20.45 -15.49
C PRO A 138 4.79 -19.35 -14.87
N LEU A 139 4.37 -18.36 -15.67
CA LEU A 139 3.44 -17.30 -15.28
C LEU A 139 1.96 -17.67 -15.47
N ALA A 140 1.64 -18.82 -16.10
CA ALA A 140 0.27 -19.24 -16.37
C ALA A 140 -0.65 -19.20 -15.14
N PRO A 141 -0.21 -19.60 -13.92
CA PRO A 141 -1.04 -19.47 -12.73
C PRO A 141 -1.43 -18.02 -12.41
N LEU A 142 -0.54 -17.04 -12.61
CA LEU A 142 -0.85 -15.62 -12.38
C LEU A 142 -1.90 -15.11 -13.36
N PHE A 143 -1.81 -15.48 -14.64
CA PHE A 143 -2.80 -15.10 -15.64
C PHE A 143 -4.16 -15.76 -15.37
N ALA A 144 -4.16 -17.06 -15.06
CA ALA A 144 -5.38 -17.81 -14.73
C ALA A 144 -6.11 -17.26 -13.50
N LYS A 145 -5.35 -16.72 -12.52
CA LYS A 145 -5.89 -16.11 -11.29
C LYS A 145 -5.98 -14.59 -11.34
N SER A 146 -5.67 -13.98 -12.48
CA SER A 146 -5.60 -12.52 -12.60
C SER A 146 -6.89 -11.79 -12.19
N PRO A 147 -8.12 -12.29 -12.48
CA PRO A 147 -9.33 -11.59 -12.01
C PRO A 147 -9.47 -11.60 -10.49
N GLN A 148 -9.13 -12.72 -9.83
CA GLN A 148 -9.20 -12.84 -8.37
C GLN A 148 -8.13 -11.99 -7.70
N LEU A 149 -6.89 -12.08 -8.19
CA LEU A 149 -5.77 -11.29 -7.69
C LEU A 149 -6.03 -9.80 -7.88
N LYS A 150 -6.56 -9.38 -9.04
CA LYS A 150 -7.00 -7.99 -9.25
C LYS A 150 -8.08 -7.56 -8.26
N ALA A 151 -9.10 -8.38 -8.03
CA ALA A 151 -10.15 -8.04 -7.06
C ALA A 151 -9.60 -7.87 -5.63
N SER A 152 -8.67 -8.74 -5.22
CA SER A 152 -7.97 -8.59 -3.94
C SER A 152 -7.11 -7.33 -3.90
N MET A 153 -6.33 -7.05 -4.95
CA MET A 153 -5.52 -5.81 -5.02
C MET A 153 -6.39 -4.56 -5.01
N ASP A 154 -7.49 -4.53 -5.75
CA ASP A 154 -8.44 -3.39 -5.75
C ASP A 154 -9.01 -3.16 -4.35
N HIS A 155 -9.33 -4.23 -3.62
CA HIS A 155 -9.78 -4.14 -2.24
C HIS A 155 -8.70 -3.59 -1.31
N ILE A 156 -7.46 -4.08 -1.44
CA ILE A 156 -6.30 -3.62 -0.67
C ILE A 156 -6.03 -2.14 -0.93
N MET A 157 -6.02 -1.73 -2.20
CA MET A 157 -5.81 -0.34 -2.61
C MET A 157 -6.94 0.56 -2.11
N THR A 158 -8.19 0.11 -2.22
CA THR A 158 -9.35 0.86 -1.71
C THR A 158 -9.23 1.06 -0.20
N ARG A 159 -8.91 0.00 0.54
CA ARG A 159 -8.71 0.08 2.00
C ARG A 159 -7.57 1.01 2.36
N GLY A 160 -6.43 0.94 1.65
CA GLY A 160 -5.31 1.84 1.84
C GLY A 160 -5.70 3.30 1.61
N LEU A 161 -6.42 3.59 0.53
CA LEU A 161 -6.95 4.92 0.25
C LEU A 161 -7.95 5.40 1.31
N THR A 162 -8.81 4.52 1.82
CA THR A 162 -9.71 4.84 2.95
C THR A 162 -8.90 5.15 4.21
N THR A 163 -7.87 4.37 4.53
CA THR A 163 -7.00 4.67 5.66
C THR A 163 -6.29 6.02 5.50
N ILE A 164 -5.80 6.35 4.30
CA ILE A 164 -5.25 7.68 4.02
C ILE A 164 -6.32 8.74 4.26
N ALA A 165 -7.53 8.57 3.72
CA ALA A 165 -8.62 9.54 3.90
C ALA A 165 -9.01 9.71 5.37
N ASP A 166 -8.99 8.64 6.16
CA ASP A 166 -9.30 8.66 7.59
C ASP A 166 -8.24 9.45 8.40
N LEU A 167 -7.00 9.57 7.89
CA LEU A 167 -5.97 10.41 8.50
C LEU A 167 -6.25 11.91 8.28
N PHE A 168 -7.06 12.27 7.29
CA PHE A 168 -7.30 13.64 6.86
C PHE A 168 -8.51 14.22 7.63
N THR A 169 -8.41 14.24 8.95
CA THR A 169 -9.46 14.82 9.80
C THR A 169 -9.34 16.33 9.85
N ALA A 170 -10.47 17.01 10.04
CA ALA A 170 -10.50 18.46 10.23
C ALA A 170 -9.73 18.86 11.50
N GLU A 171 -9.79 18.05 12.57
CA GLU A 171 -9.01 18.23 13.79
C GLU A 171 -7.50 18.21 13.51
N ARG A 172 -7.03 17.23 12.74
CA ARG A 172 -5.60 17.13 12.41
C ARG A 172 -5.16 18.30 11.55
N LEU A 173 -5.94 18.67 10.55
CA LEU A 173 -5.67 19.84 9.73
C LEU A 173 -5.65 21.13 10.56
N ALA A 174 -6.56 21.27 11.53
CA ALA A 174 -6.58 22.42 12.45
C ALA A 174 -5.29 22.51 13.27
N GLY A 175 -4.80 21.37 13.78
CA GLY A 175 -3.52 21.30 14.49
C GLY A 175 -2.33 21.77 13.65
N ILE A 176 -2.28 21.34 12.38
CA ILE A 176 -1.22 21.72 11.43
C ILE A 176 -1.30 23.21 11.08
N VAL A 177 -2.51 23.71 10.80
CA VAL A 177 -2.76 25.13 10.45
C VAL A 177 -2.50 26.07 11.63
N ALA A 178 -2.66 25.58 12.87
CA ALA A 178 -2.33 26.34 14.07
C ALA A 178 -0.82 26.57 14.26
N ASP A 179 0.05 25.76 13.65
CA ASP A 179 1.51 25.91 13.76
C ASP A 179 2.02 27.00 12.78
N PRO A 180 2.51 28.14 13.28
CA PRO A 180 3.01 29.23 12.44
C PRO A 180 4.32 28.90 11.72
N GLU A 181 5.04 27.86 12.15
CA GLU A 181 6.25 27.39 11.46
C GLU A 181 5.91 26.57 10.21
N ILE A 182 4.72 25.94 10.19
CA ILE A 182 4.27 25.10 9.07
C ILE A 182 3.40 25.90 8.10
N VAL A 183 2.46 26.69 8.62
CA VAL A 183 1.55 27.51 7.83
C VAL A 183 1.67 28.97 8.25
N GLY A 184 1.98 29.86 7.32
CA GLY A 184 1.96 31.29 7.51
C GLY A 184 0.60 31.87 7.18
N PHE A 185 0.16 32.89 7.90
CA PHE A 185 -0.99 33.70 7.54
C PHE A 185 -0.57 35.17 7.42
N GLU A 186 -1.19 35.89 6.47
CA GLU A 186 -1.05 37.35 6.41
C GLU A 186 -1.70 38.04 7.62
N ASP A 187 -2.75 37.41 8.18
CA ASP A 187 -3.50 37.87 9.34
C ASP A 187 -3.66 36.74 10.37
N GLU A 188 -3.09 36.91 11.56
CA GLU A 188 -3.14 35.93 12.64
C GLU A 188 -4.56 35.77 13.24
N THR A 189 -5.45 36.76 13.08
CA THR A 189 -6.85 36.58 13.45
C THR A 189 -7.57 35.62 12.49
N MET A 190 -7.23 35.67 11.20
CA MET A 190 -7.73 34.72 10.20
C MET A 190 -7.24 33.29 10.48
N ARG A 191 -6.00 33.12 10.95
CA ARG A 191 -5.53 31.80 11.41
C ARG A 191 -6.46 31.23 12.48
N ALA A 192 -6.75 32.02 13.52
CA ALA A 192 -7.61 31.59 14.61
C ALA A 192 -9.01 31.21 14.12
N ASP A 193 -9.59 31.99 13.20
CA ASP A 193 -10.90 31.73 12.61
C ASP A 193 -10.91 30.42 11.79
N VAL A 194 -9.88 30.17 10.98
CA VAL A 194 -9.74 28.93 10.19
C VAL A 194 -9.56 27.72 11.11
N VAL A 195 -8.71 27.82 12.13
CA VAL A 195 -8.50 26.75 13.11
C VAL A 195 -9.79 26.44 13.86
N GLU A 196 -10.53 27.46 14.28
CA GLU A 196 -11.83 27.28 14.94
C GLU A 196 -12.87 26.65 14.00
N ALA A 197 -12.93 27.10 12.74
CA ALA A 197 -13.85 26.54 11.76
C ALA A 197 -13.57 25.06 11.48
N LEU A 198 -12.29 24.69 11.33
CA LEU A 198 -11.87 23.30 11.17
C LEU A 198 -12.19 22.46 12.41
N GLY A 199 -11.96 22.99 13.61
CA GLY A 199 -12.29 22.31 14.87
C GLY A 199 -13.79 22.09 15.11
N ARG A 200 -14.67 22.75 14.34
CA ARG A 200 -16.13 22.59 14.40
C ARG A 200 -16.70 21.69 13.29
N ALA A 201 -15.87 21.22 12.36
CA ALA A 201 -16.32 20.50 11.17
C ALA A 201 -16.50 18.97 11.36
N GLU A 202 -16.79 18.52 12.59
CA GLU A 202 -17.06 17.11 12.93
C GLU A 202 -18.44 16.61 12.46
#